data_AF-A0A1H5HQJ7-F1
#
_entry.id   AF-A0A1H5HQJ7-F1
#
_cell.length_a   1.000
_cell.length_b   1.000
_cell.length_c   1.000
_cell.angle_alpha   90.00
_cell.angle_beta   90.00
_cell.angle_gamma   90.00
#
_symmetry.space_group_name_H-M   'P 1'
#
loop_
_entity.id
_entity.type
_entity.pdbx_description
1 polymer ?
#
loop_
_entity_poly.entity_id
_entity_poly.type
_entity_poly.pdbx_seq_one_letter_code
_entity_poly.pdbx_strand_id
1 'polypeptide(L)'
;MRADDLVGVWHLVSFRELDGAGTPGVGPLGDAPRGRLVYTRDGHVSVHMMRGPDPGPVPYMGYAGTWRLEGSRIVHRIEVTPRPDWIDTEQTREATLAEGRLTLHARTRVDGVEHRRVLVWRRDRA
;
A
#
# COMPACT_ATOMS: atom_id res chain seq x y z
N MET A 1 -17.56 -0.58 3.73
CA MET A 1 -16.61 -1.62 3.30
C MET A 1 -16.59 -2.72 4.35
N ARG A 2 -16.61 -3.98 3.92
CA ARG A 2 -16.49 -5.18 4.75
C ARG A 2 -15.15 -5.86 4.44
N ALA A 3 -14.67 -6.70 5.34
CA ALA A 3 -13.42 -7.45 5.14
C ALA A 3 -13.47 -8.30 3.85
N ASP A 4 -14.59 -8.98 3.58
CA ASP A 4 -14.76 -9.77 2.35
C ASP A 4 -14.65 -8.93 1.07
N ASP A 5 -14.96 -7.62 1.11
CA ASP A 5 -14.81 -6.72 -0.04
C ASP A 5 -13.33 -6.45 -0.38
N LEU A 6 -12.40 -6.79 0.51
CA LEU A 6 -10.96 -6.62 0.34
C LEU A 6 -10.26 -7.90 -0.09
N VAL A 7 -10.80 -9.07 0.26
CA VAL A 7 -10.23 -10.38 -0.08
C VAL A 7 -10.04 -10.49 -1.60
N GLY A 8 -8.87 -10.96 -2.01
CA GLY A 8 -8.50 -11.18 -3.41
C GLY A 8 -7.15 -10.57 -3.77
N VAL A 9 -6.89 -10.58 -5.08
CA VAL A 9 -5.66 -10.06 -5.69
C VAL A 9 -5.92 -8.67 -6.27
N TRP A 10 -4.94 -7.79 -6.11
CA TRP A 10 -5.00 -6.40 -6.52
C TRP A 10 -3.72 -6.01 -7.27
N HIS A 11 -3.87 -5.19 -8.30
CA HIS A 11 -2.78 -4.64 -9.10
C HIS A 11 -2.55 -3.20 -8.73
N LEU A 12 -1.28 -2.82 -8.52
CA LEU A 12 -0.94 -1.42 -8.28
C LEU A 12 -1.24 -0.60 -9.55
N VAL A 13 -2.00 0.48 -9.40
CA VAL A 13 -2.27 1.46 -10.46
C VAL A 13 -1.35 2.66 -10.30
N SER A 14 -1.20 3.16 -9.07
CA SER A 14 -0.32 4.29 -8.79
C SER A 14 0.16 4.28 -7.33
N PHE A 15 1.33 4.85 -7.12
CA PHE A 15 1.87 5.16 -5.80
C PHE A 15 2.39 6.60 -5.87
N ARG A 16 1.65 7.52 -5.27
CA ARG A 16 1.93 8.95 -5.27
C ARG A 16 2.27 9.46 -3.89
N GLU A 17 3.13 10.47 -3.85
CA GLU A 17 3.41 11.25 -2.65
C GLU A 17 2.55 12.52 -2.70
N LEU A 18 2.00 12.95 -1.57
CA LEU A 18 1.21 14.18 -1.48
C LEU A 18 2.09 15.29 -0.92
N ASP A 19 1.99 16.48 -1.52
CA ASP A 19 2.57 17.69 -0.95
C ASP A 19 1.77 18.20 0.27
N GLY A 20 2.21 19.32 0.85
CA GLY A 20 1.53 19.96 1.99
C GLY A 20 0.09 20.40 1.70
N ALA A 21 -0.26 20.66 0.43
CA ALA A 21 -1.61 20.99 -0.01
C ALA A 21 -2.47 19.74 -0.30
N GLY A 22 -1.87 18.54 -0.31
CA GLY A 22 -2.54 17.29 -0.66
C GLY A 22 -2.52 16.97 -2.15
N THR A 23 -1.75 17.70 -2.96
CA THR A 23 -1.61 17.47 -4.40
C THR A 23 -0.71 16.25 -4.65
N PRO A 24 -1.13 15.27 -5.47
CA PRO A 24 -0.29 14.13 -5.81
C PRO A 24 0.89 14.49 -6.72
N GLY A 25 2.11 14.23 -6.26
CA GLY A 25 3.36 14.27 -7.01
C GLY A 25 3.91 12.88 -7.34
N VAL A 26 5.12 12.84 -7.92
CA VAL A 26 5.83 11.59 -8.21
C VAL A 26 6.14 10.86 -6.90
N GLY A 27 5.67 9.62 -6.79
CA GLY A 27 5.93 8.81 -5.61
C GLY A 27 7.25 8.03 -5.70
N PRO A 28 7.57 7.25 -4.66
CA PRO A 28 8.86 6.60 -4.50
C PRO A 28 9.15 5.48 -5.51
N LEU A 29 8.17 5.06 -6.33
CA LEU A 29 8.33 4.02 -7.36
C LEU A 29 8.21 4.57 -8.80
N GLY A 30 8.22 5.90 -8.97
CA GLY A 30 8.12 6.55 -10.27
C GLY A 30 6.69 6.58 -10.84
N ASP A 31 6.59 6.86 -12.14
CA ASP A 31 5.30 7.11 -12.80
C ASP A 31 4.58 5.85 -13.26
N ALA A 32 5.32 4.77 -13.53
CA ALA A 32 4.78 3.50 -14.00
C ALA A 32 5.13 2.32 -13.05
N PRO A 33 4.75 2.40 -11.76
CA PRO A 33 5.08 1.35 -10.81
C PRO A 33 4.30 0.07 -11.12
N ARG A 34 4.83 -1.07 -10.67
CA ARG A 34 4.14 -2.37 -10.75
C ARG A 34 3.97 -2.95 -9.36
N GLY A 35 2.91 -3.70 -9.13
CA GLY A 35 2.74 -4.34 -7.84
C GLY A 35 1.56 -5.29 -7.73
N ARG A 36 1.61 -6.10 -6.68
CA ARG A 36 0.60 -7.05 -6.23
C ARG A 36 0.32 -6.79 -4.76
N LEU A 37 -0.97 -6.72 -4.43
CA LEU A 37 -1.48 -6.76 -3.07
C LEU A 37 -2.46 -7.93 -3.01
N VAL A 38 -2.27 -8.81 -2.04
CA VAL A 38 -3.12 -9.97 -1.80
C VAL A 38 -3.64 -9.89 -0.39
N TYR A 39 -4.97 -9.94 -0.25
CA TYR A 39 -5.64 -10.16 1.02
C TYR A 39 -6.30 -11.53 0.99
N THR A 40 -5.97 -12.39 1.94
CA THR A 40 -6.67 -13.67 2.12
C THR A 40 -7.80 -13.51 3.12
N ARG A 41 -8.78 -14.41 3.06
CA ARG A 41 -9.93 -14.42 3.98
C ARG A 41 -9.54 -14.75 5.41
N ASP A 42 -8.52 -15.59 5.59
CA ASP A 42 -7.99 -15.99 6.90
C ASP A 42 -7.03 -14.96 7.52
N GLY A 43 -6.98 -13.74 6.97
CA GLY A 43 -6.32 -12.61 7.62
C GLY A 43 -4.85 -12.42 7.25
N HIS A 44 -4.36 -13.00 6.15
CA HIS A 44 -2.99 -12.79 5.67
C HIS A 44 -2.93 -11.74 4.55
N VAL A 45 -1.85 -10.97 4.55
CA VAL A 45 -1.55 -9.94 3.55
C VAL A 45 -0.17 -10.14 2.98
N SER A 46 -0.05 -9.94 1.67
CA SER A 46 1.22 -9.86 0.95
C SER A 46 1.19 -8.66 0.02
N VAL A 47 2.23 -7.83 0.09
CA VAL A 47 2.39 -6.63 -0.73
C VAL A 47 3.76 -6.67 -1.36
N HIS A 48 3.80 -6.58 -2.69
CA HIS A 48 5.03 -6.51 -3.45
C HIS A 48 4.89 -5.43 -4.52
N MET A 49 5.81 -4.49 -4.55
CA MET A 49 5.78 -3.35 -5.47
C MET A 49 7.19 -3.08 -5.96
N MET A 50 7.32 -2.69 -7.22
CA MET A 50 8.59 -2.34 -7.83
C MET A 50 8.45 -1.07 -8.64
N ARG A 51 9.59 -0.41 -8.80
CA ARG A 51 9.74 0.75 -9.66
C ARG A 51 9.43 0.39 -11.11
N GLY A 52 8.95 1.38 -11.85
CA GLY A 52 8.83 1.32 -13.30
C GLY A 52 10.20 1.26 -13.99
N PRO A 53 10.24 1.42 -15.34
CA PRO A 53 11.50 1.40 -16.09
C PRO A 53 12.42 2.59 -15.78
N ASP A 54 11.88 3.68 -15.22
CA ASP A 54 12.64 4.89 -14.95
C ASP A 54 13.64 4.69 -13.80
N PRO A 55 14.87 5.21 -13.90
CA PRO A 55 15.87 5.08 -12.85
C PRO A 55 15.43 5.78 -11.56
N GLY A 56 15.85 5.25 -10.43
CA GLY A 56 15.66 5.89 -9.13
C GLY A 56 16.10 5.02 -7.97
N PRO A 57 16.19 5.60 -6.76
CA PRO A 57 16.90 4.99 -5.63
C PRO A 57 16.16 3.82 -4.99
N VAL A 58 14.84 3.71 -5.18
CA VAL A 58 14.03 2.64 -4.58
C VAL A 58 13.59 1.67 -5.67
N PRO A 59 14.25 0.51 -5.84
CA PRO A 59 13.91 -0.46 -6.87
C PRO A 59 12.67 -1.28 -6.51
N TYR A 60 12.49 -1.55 -5.21
CA TYR A 60 11.50 -2.50 -4.72
C TYR A 60 11.06 -2.16 -3.30
N MET A 61 9.79 -2.46 -3.01
CA MET A 61 9.23 -2.47 -1.66
C MET A 61 8.30 -3.67 -1.53
N GLY A 62 8.42 -4.42 -0.45
CA GLY A 62 7.46 -5.48 -0.18
C GLY A 62 7.44 -5.88 1.28
N TYR A 63 6.33 -6.46 1.70
CA TYR A 63 6.18 -7.06 3.01
C TYR A 63 5.04 -8.08 3.01
N ALA A 64 5.04 -8.95 4.01
CA ALA A 64 3.94 -9.86 4.30
C ALA A 64 3.67 -9.91 5.81
N GLY A 65 2.48 -10.37 6.16
CA GLY A 65 2.05 -10.58 7.55
C GLY A 65 0.54 -10.74 7.63
N THR A 66 -0.08 -10.18 8.66
CA THR A 66 -1.52 -10.28 8.88
C THR A 66 -2.24 -8.95 8.68
N TRP A 67 -3.55 -9.01 8.43
CA TRP A 67 -4.38 -7.81 8.26
C TRP A 67 -5.73 -7.94 8.96
N ARG A 68 -6.29 -6.77 9.29
CA ARG A 68 -7.65 -6.63 9.79
C ARG A 68 -8.26 -5.31 9.33
N LEU A 69 -9.59 -5.25 9.37
CA LEU A 69 -10.35 -4.03 9.10
C LEU A 69 -10.90 -3.45 10.40
N GLU A 70 -10.63 -2.17 10.65
CA GLU A 70 -11.11 -1.38 11.78
C GLU A 70 -11.90 -0.17 11.26
N GLY A 71 -13.22 -0.34 11.12
CA GLY A 71 -14.07 0.69 10.50
C GLY A 71 -13.68 0.94 9.04
N SER A 72 -13.14 2.13 8.73
CA SER A 72 -12.61 2.48 7.40
C SER A 72 -11.10 2.30 7.27
N ARG A 73 -10.43 1.79 8.31
CA ARG A 73 -8.97 1.63 8.33
C ARG A 73 -8.59 0.17 8.14
N ILE A 74 -7.63 -0.07 7.25
CA ILE A 74 -6.99 -1.38 7.11
C ILE A 74 -5.69 -1.32 7.92
N VAL A 75 -5.48 -2.31 8.79
CA VAL A 75 -4.27 -2.42 9.60
C VAL A 75 -3.50 -3.66 9.16
N HIS A 76 -2.23 -3.48 8.79
CA HIS A 76 -1.30 -4.58 8.50
C HIS A 76 -0.33 -4.73 9.65
N ARG A 77 -0.22 -5.93 10.23
CA ARG A 77 0.90 -6.29 11.11
C ARG A 77 1.98 -6.93 10.24
N ILE A 78 3.19 -6.38 10.28
CA ILE A 78 4.27 -6.78 9.40
C ILE A 78 5.14 -7.86 10.05
N GLU A 79 5.41 -8.92 9.31
CA GLU A 79 6.20 -10.08 9.79
C GLU A 79 7.44 -10.32 8.91
N VAL A 80 7.31 -10.14 7.58
CA VAL A 80 8.39 -10.34 6.61
C VAL A 80 8.58 -9.07 5.80
N THR A 81 9.79 -8.52 5.74
CA THR A 81 10.10 -7.26 5.04
C THR A 81 11.63 -7.07 4.92
N PRO A 82 12.15 -6.38 3.88
CA PRO A 82 13.55 -5.96 3.81
C PRO A 82 13.85 -4.73 4.69
N ARG A 83 12.85 -4.18 5.39
CA ARG A 83 12.98 -3.05 6.33
C ARG A 83 12.92 -3.55 7.78
N PRO A 84 14.06 -3.75 8.46
CA PRO A 84 14.07 -4.30 9.82
C PRO A 84 13.24 -3.48 10.82
N ASP A 85 13.20 -2.16 10.64
CA ASP A 85 12.43 -1.22 11.45
C ASP A 85 10.91 -1.40 11.35
N TRP A 86 10.43 -2.20 10.41
CA TRP A 86 9.00 -2.48 10.23
C TRP A 86 8.55 -3.81 10.83
N ILE A 87 9.47 -4.71 11.18
CA ILE A 87 9.12 -6.04 11.72
C ILE A 87 8.34 -5.87 13.03
N ASP A 88 7.26 -6.63 13.17
CA ASP A 88 6.33 -6.60 14.30
C ASP A 88 5.60 -5.26 14.54
N THR A 89 5.69 -4.32 13.59
CA THR A 89 4.96 -3.05 13.64
C THR A 89 3.62 -3.13 12.92
N GLU A 90 2.72 -2.19 13.26
CA GLU A 90 1.47 -2.01 12.56
C GLU A 90 1.51 -0.84 11.57
N GLN A 91 0.99 -1.09 10.37
CA GLN A 91 0.83 -0.10 9.32
C GLN A 91 -0.66 0.12 9.08
N THR A 92 -1.17 1.26 9.55
CA THR A 92 -2.56 1.65 9.37
C THR A 92 -2.74 2.46 8.08
N ARG A 93 -3.81 2.17 7.34
CA ARG A 93 -4.19 2.84 6.09
C ARG A 93 -5.64 3.26 6.16
N GLU A 94 -5.92 4.53 5.90
CA GLU A 94 -7.30 4.92 5.59
C GLU A 94 -7.64 4.42 4.19
N ALA A 95 -8.78 3.73 4.06
CA ALA A 95 -9.13 3.03 2.83
C ALA A 95 -10.49 3.48 2.30
N THR A 96 -10.54 3.67 0.99
CA THR A 96 -11.79 3.79 0.23
C THR A 96 -11.84 2.72 -0.85
N LEU A 97 -13.03 2.17 -1.05
CA LEU A 97 -13.28 1.15 -2.07
C LEU A 97 -14.47 1.59 -2.92
N ALA A 98 -14.24 1.79 -4.21
CA ALA A 98 -15.28 2.16 -5.17
C ALA A 98 -14.94 1.55 -6.54
N GLU A 99 -15.94 0.98 -7.22
CA GLU A 99 -15.82 0.51 -8.60
C GLU A 99 -14.64 -0.45 -8.87
N GLY A 100 -14.32 -1.31 -7.90
CA GLY A 100 -13.19 -2.24 -7.98
C GLY A 100 -11.81 -1.57 -7.86
N ARG A 101 -11.76 -0.33 -7.37
CA ARG A 101 -10.54 0.39 -7.01
C ARG A 101 -10.46 0.59 -5.51
N LEU A 102 -9.33 0.17 -4.94
CA LEU A 102 -8.98 0.37 -3.55
C LEU A 102 -7.95 1.49 -3.46
N THR A 103 -8.27 2.57 -2.76
CA THR A 103 -7.36 3.68 -2.50
C THR A 103 -6.93 3.63 -1.05
N LEU A 104 -5.62 3.60 -0.83
CA LEU A 104 -5.00 3.56 0.49
C LEU A 104 -4.24 4.86 0.74
N HIS A 105 -4.56 5.53 1.84
CA HIS A 105 -3.81 6.67 2.32
C HIS A 105 -2.85 6.21 3.42
N ALA A 106 -1.55 6.36 3.17
CA ALA A 106 -0.50 6.06 4.12
C ALA A 106 0.09 7.35 4.68
N ARG A 107 0.37 7.35 5.99
CA ARG A 107 1.15 8.39 6.67
C ARG A 107 2.38 7.71 7.24
N THR A 108 3.56 8.18 6.87
CA THR A 108 4.83 7.65 7.37
C THR A 108 5.69 8.81 7.82
N ARG A 109 6.38 8.67 8.94
CA ARG A 109 7.44 9.62 9.30
C ARG A 109 8.78 9.07 8.82
N VAL A 110 9.52 9.87 8.05
CA VAL A 110 10.89 9.57 7.63
C VAL A 110 11.73 10.76 8.09
N ASP A 111 12.76 10.52 8.91
CA ASP A 111 13.63 11.56 9.47
C ASP A 111 12.87 12.70 10.16
N GLY A 112 11.77 12.37 10.85
CA GLY A 112 10.91 13.33 11.54
C GLY A 112 9.91 14.08 10.64
N VAL A 113 10.03 13.95 9.32
CA VAL A 113 9.11 14.56 8.35
C VAL A 113 7.95 13.61 8.08
N GLU A 114 6.71 14.11 8.17
CA GLU A 114 5.54 13.33 7.78
C GLU A 114 5.37 13.33 6.26
N HIS A 115 5.38 12.14 5.69
CA HIS A 115 5.08 11.88 4.30
C HIS A 115 3.68 11.30 4.18
N ARG A 116 2.83 11.97 3.41
CA ARG A 116 1.50 11.49 3.04
C ARG A 116 1.60 10.84 1.67
N ARG A 117 1.04 9.64 1.53
CA ARG A 117 1.12 8.84 0.30
C ARG A 117 -0.24 8.29 -0.04
N VAL A 118 -0.51 8.16 -1.33
CA VAL A 118 -1.74 7.55 -1.86
C VAL A 118 -1.36 6.43 -2.80
N LEU A 119 -1.86 5.23 -2.50
CA LEU A 119 -1.72 4.07 -3.35
C LEU A 119 -3.09 3.72 -3.90
N VAL A 120 -3.21 3.63 -5.22
CA VAL A 120 -4.42 3.17 -5.89
C VAL A 120 -4.17 1.78 -6.42
N TRP A 121 -5.06 0.86 -6.09
CA TRP A 121 -5.04 -0.52 -6.52
C TRP A 121 -6.31 -0.83 -7.30
N ARG A 122 -6.20 -1.66 -8.33
CA ARG A 122 -7.34 -2.19 -9.08
C ARG A 122 -7.48 -3.67 -8.77
N ARG A 123 -8.70 -4.12 -8.50
CA ARG A 123 -9.01 -5.53 -8.30
C ARG A 123 -8.61 -6.32 -9.55
N ASP A 124 -7.93 -7.45 -9.35
CA ASP A 124 -7.65 -8.39 -10.42
C ASP A 124 -8.99 -8.95 -10.94
N ARG A 125 -9.20 -8.85 -12.25
CA ARG A 125 -10.36 -9.46 -12.90
C ARG A 125 -9.84 -10.72 -13.56
N ALA A 126 -10.26 -11.87 -13.06
CA ALA A 126 -10.10 -13.14 -13.76
C ALA A 126 -10.90 -13.11 -15.07
#